data_AF-A0A959YC42-F1
#
_entry.id   AF-A0A959YC42-F1
#
_cell.length_a   1.000
_cell.length_b   1.000
_cell.length_c   1.000
_cell.angle_alpha   90.00
_cell.angle_beta   90.00
_cell.angle_gamma   90.00
#
_symmetry.space_group_name_H-M   'P 1'
#
loop_
_entity.id
_entity.type
_entity.pdbx_description
1 polymer ?
#
loop_
_entity_poly.entity_id
_entity_poly.type
_entity_poly.pdbx_seq_one_letter_code
_entity_poly.pdbx_strand_id
1 'polypeptide(L)' 'VLALLNALHGAGVEVVKTEHLYLFDGERGFSLGQGE' A
#
# COMPACT_ATOMS: atom_id res chain seq x y z
N VAL A 1 6.24 -2.28 5.84
CA VAL A 1 6.16 -2.30 4.36
C VAL A 1 7.34 -3.04 3.70
N LEU A 2 8.59 -2.74 4.05
CA LEU A 2 9.78 -3.30 3.36
C LEU A 2 9.86 -4.84 3.35
N ALA A 3 9.53 -5.52 4.44
CA ALA A 3 9.56 -6.98 4.49
C ALA A 3 8.58 -7.63 3.48
N LEU A 4 7.40 -7.03 3.28
CA LEU A 4 6.43 -7.49 2.28
C LEU A 4 6.96 -7.26 0.86
N LEU A 5 7.53 -6.08 0.59
CA LEU A 5 8.12 -5.79 -0.73
C LEU A 5 9.25 -6.77 -1.07
N ASN A 6 10.12 -7.08 -0.10
CA ASN A 6 11.17 -8.09 -0.28
C ASN A 6 10.59 -9.49 -0.57
N ALA A 7 9.51 -9.88 0.11
CA ALA A 7 8.85 -11.16 -0.13
C ALA A 7 8.22 -11.23 -1.53
N LEU A 8 7.52 -10.16 -1.96
CA LEU A 8 6.92 -10.07 -3.30
C LEU A 8 7.98 -10.11 -4.39
N HIS A 9 9.07 -9.36 -4.22
CA HIS A 9 10.20 -9.36 -5.15
C HIS A 9 10.85 -10.76 -5.24
N GLY A 10 11.05 -11.43 -4.10
CA GLY A 10 11.55 -12.81 -4.06
C GLY A 10 10.61 -13.84 -4.72
N ALA A 11 9.32 -13.54 -4.80
CA ALA A 11 8.31 -14.34 -5.49
C ALA A 11 8.18 -14.00 -6.99
N GLY A 12 9.00 -13.08 -7.52
CA GLY A 12 8.93 -12.62 -8.91
C GLY A 12 7.75 -11.68 -9.20
N VAL A 13 7.11 -11.12 -8.17
CA VAL A 13 6.07 -10.11 -8.33
C VAL A 13 6.72 -8.73 -8.43
N GLU A 14 6.55 -8.08 -9.59
CA GLU A 14 7.01 -6.71 -9.79
C GLU A 14 6.06 -5.71 -9.12
N VAL A 15 6.59 -4.92 -8.19
CA VAL A 15 5.86 -3.83 -7.54
C VAL A 15 6.26 -2.52 -8.21
N VAL A 16 5.34 -1.93 -8.97
CA VAL A 16 5.59 -0.69 -9.74
C VAL A 16 5.35 0.59 -8.95
N LYS A 17 4.59 0.53 -7.84
CA LYS A 17 4.24 1.69 -7.02
C LYS A 17 3.92 1.29 -5.58
N THR A 18 4.21 2.21 -4.65
CA THR A 18 3.67 2.20 -3.29
C THR A 18 3.08 3.58 -2.97
N GLU A 19 2.07 3.63 -2.11
CA GLU A 19 1.48 4.87 -1.61
C GLU A 19 1.34 4.79 -0.10
N HIS A 20 1.45 5.93 0.57
CA HIS A 20 1.23 6.01 2.01
C HIS A 20 -0.24 6.31 2.30
N LEU A 21 -0.84 5.47 3.13
CA LEU A 21 -2.19 5.69 3.65
C LEU A 21 -2.08 6.42 4.98
N TYR A 22 -2.38 7.72 4.96
CA TYR A 22 -2.30 8.56 6.14
C TYR A 22 -3.67 8.87 6.73
N LEU A 23 -3.66 9.16 8.03
CA LEU A 23 -4.74 9.90 8.68
C LEU A 23 -4.28 11.35 8.85
N PHE A 24 -5.14 12.30 8.50
CA PHE A 24 -4.98 13.71 8.80
C PHE A 24 -6.01 14.08 9.85
N ASP A 25 -5.56 14.44 11.04
CA ASP A 25 -6.44 14.76 12.19
C ASP A 25 -7.45 13.64 12.51
N GLY A 26 -7.02 12.38 12.31
CA GLY A 26 -7.86 11.19 12.52
C GLY A 26 -8.76 10.83 11.34
N GLU A 27 -8.85 11.68 10.30
CA GLU A 27 -9.62 11.40 9.08
C GLU A 27 -8.75 10.75 8.02
N ARG A 28 -9.34 9.84 7.23
CA ARG A 28 -8.61 9.15 6.15
C ARG A 28 -8.21 10.13 5.06
N GLY A 29 -6.90 10.21 4.79
CA GLY A 29 -6.33 10.90 3.63
C GLY A 29 -6.36 10.08 2.34
N PHE A 30 -7.19 9.05 2.27
CA PHE A 30 -7.30 8.14 1.13
C PHE A 30 -8.74 7.64 0.99
N SER A 31 -9.11 7.28 -0.24
CA SER A 31 -10.39 6.65 -0.56
C SER A 31 -10.28 5.12 -0.53
N LEU A 32 -11.40 4.46 -0.26
CA LEU A 32 -11.52 3.02 -0.43
C LEU A 32 -11.68 2.66 -1.92
N GLY A 33 -11.39 1.40 -2.25
CA GLY A 33 -11.71 0.86 -3.56
C GLY A 33 -13.22 0.83 -3.81
N GLN A 34 -13.62 0.62 -5.07
CA GLN A 34 -15.03 0.42 -5.38
C GLN A 34 -15.53 -0.88 -4.74
N GLY A 35 -16.54 -0.78 -3.88
CA GLY A 35 -17.13 -1.93 -3.18
C GLY A 35 -16.47 -2.30 -1.84
N GLU A 36 -15.53 -1.48 -1.36
CA GLU A 36 -14.98 -1.53 0.00
C GLU A 36 -15.68 -0.56 0.96
#